data_AF-A0A2P4P6S6-F1
#
_entry.id   AF-A0A2P4P6S6-F1
#
_cell.length_a   1.000
_cell.length_b   1.000
_cell.length_c   1.000
_cell.angle_alpha   90.00
_cell.angle_beta   90.00
_cell.angle_gamma   90.00
#
_symmetry.space_group_name_H-M   'P 1'
#
loop_
_entity.id
_entity.type
_entity.pdbx_description
1 polymer ?
#
loop_
_entity_poly.entity_id
_entity_poly.type
_entity_poly.pdbx_seq_one_letter_code
_entity_poly.pdbx_strand_id
1 'polypeptide(L)'
;MIALKSADLSKAPSYVLEEMQKEVEIYKDLADIQGKYIPKLVCYGYYGGGMSFVIGLTIVGTMLSDQKITEQQKSRAIKGLEAIHKH
;
A
#
# COMPACT_ATOMS: atom_id res chain seq x y z
N MET A 1 -7.41 10.54 5.24
CA MET A 1 -7.13 10.77 3.81
C MET A 1 -6.84 9.42 3.15
N ILE A 2 -7.38 9.16 1.97
CA ILE A 2 -7.17 7.90 1.23
C ILE A 2 -6.34 8.23 -0.01
N ALA A 3 -5.27 7.46 -0.23
CA ALA A 3 -4.53 7.43 -1.49
C ALA A 3 -5.16 6.36 -2.38
N LEU A 4 -5.33 6.66 -3.67
CA LEU A 4 -5.71 5.69 -4.68
C LEU A 4 -4.51 5.40 -5.57
N LYS A 5 -4.14 4.14 -5.67
CA LYS A 5 -3.24 3.61 -6.71
C LYS A 5 -4.10 2.95 -7.76
N SER A 6 -4.02 3.40 -9.00
CA SER A 6 -4.87 2.91 -10.09
C SER A 6 -4.06 2.59 -11.33
N ALA A 7 -4.46 1.55 -12.07
CA ALA A 7 -3.96 1.28 -13.42
C ALA A 7 -5.11 1.30 -14.42
N ASP A 8 -4.91 2.00 -15.53
CA ASP A 8 -5.79 1.94 -16.70
C ASP A 8 -5.52 0.64 -17.46
N LEU A 9 -6.42 -0.34 -17.30
CA LEU A 9 -6.28 -1.68 -17.86
C LEU A 9 -6.41 -1.71 -19.39
N SER A 10 -6.92 -0.64 -20.01
CA SER A 10 -6.95 -0.53 -21.48
C SER A 10 -5.59 -0.17 -22.08
N LYS A 11 -4.69 0.38 -21.26
CA LYS A 11 -3.34 0.83 -21.68
C LYS A 11 -2.22 0.05 -21.00
N ALA A 12 -2.49 -0.50 -19.81
CA ALA A 12 -1.52 -1.25 -19.06
C ALA A 12 -1.29 -2.64 -19.70
N PRO A 13 -0.05 -3.14 -19.68
CA PRO A 13 0.22 -4.54 -19.98
C PRO A 13 -0.61 -5.49 -19.10
N SER A 14 -1.00 -6.65 -19.62
CA SER A 14 -1.88 -7.60 -18.91
C SER A 14 -1.35 -8.03 -17.54
N TYR A 15 -0.03 -8.19 -17.41
CA TYR A 15 0.61 -8.59 -16.14
C TYR A 15 0.41 -7.55 -15.01
N VAL A 16 0.12 -6.29 -15.33
CA VAL A 16 -0.08 -5.25 -14.31
C VAL A 16 -1.28 -5.57 -13.43
N LEU A 17 -2.36 -6.12 -14.01
CA LEU A 17 -3.53 -6.52 -13.23
C LEU A 17 -3.17 -7.62 -12.22
N GLU A 18 -2.42 -8.63 -12.65
CA GLU A 18 -1.97 -9.72 -11.79
C GLU A 18 -1.11 -9.19 -10.64
N GLU A 19 -0.16 -8.29 -10.91
CA GLU A 19 0.69 -7.68 -9.88
C GLU A 19 -0.12 -6.82 -8.90
N MET A 20 -1.11 -6.06 -9.37
CA MET A 20 -1.99 -5.30 -8.47
C MET A 20 -2.87 -6.20 -7.61
N GLN A 21 -3.36 -7.32 -8.15
CA GLN A 21 -4.12 -8.30 -7.39
C GLN A 21 -3.24 -8.99 -6.33
N LYS A 22 -1.99 -9.35 -6.67
CA LYS A 22 -1.01 -9.86 -5.70
C LYS A 22 -0.74 -8.85 -4.59
N GLU A 23 -0.62 -7.56 -4.90
CA GLU A 23 -0.45 -6.52 -3.89
C GLU A 23 -1.64 -6.48 -2.91
N VAL A 24 -2.87 -6.63 -3.40
CA VAL A 24 -4.05 -6.73 -2.53
C VAL A 24 -3.98 -7.95 -1.61
N GLU A 25 -3.59 -9.12 -2.12
CA GLU A 25 -3.43 -10.33 -1.31
C GLU A 25 -2.34 -10.15 -0.24
N ILE A 26 -1.19 -9.56 -0.57
CA ILE A 26 -0.15 -9.23 0.40
C ILE A 26 -0.69 -8.32 1.51
N TYR A 27 -1.48 -7.29 1.17
CA TYR A 27 -2.10 -6.46 2.20
C TYR A 27 -3.04 -7.25 3.10
N LYS A 28 -3.84 -8.18 2.54
CA LYS A 28 -4.73 -9.05 3.35
C LYS A 28 -3.92 -9.92 4.31
N ASP A 29 -2.81 -10.51 3.85
CA ASP A 29 -1.94 -11.34 4.69
C ASP A 29 -1.29 -10.51 5.82
N LEU A 30 -1.03 -9.23 5.56
CA LEU A 30 -0.45 -8.28 6.52
C LEU A 30 -1.48 -7.53 7.36
N ALA A 31 -2.75 -8.00 7.45
CA ALA A 31 -3.84 -7.29 8.11
C ALA A 31 -3.51 -6.84 9.55
N ASP A 32 -2.82 -7.68 10.33
CA ASP A 32 -2.50 -7.43 11.75
C ASP A 32 -1.51 -6.29 11.97
N ILE A 33 -0.73 -5.92 10.95
CA ILE A 33 0.27 -4.85 11.04
C ILE A 33 -0.20 -3.53 10.39
N GLN A 34 -1.36 -3.54 9.74
CA GLN A 34 -1.94 -2.37 9.10
C GLN A 34 -2.36 -1.30 10.12
N GLY A 35 -2.11 -0.03 9.77
CA GLY A 35 -2.36 1.13 10.63
C GLY A 35 -1.38 1.28 11.80
N LYS A 36 -0.53 0.27 12.04
CA LYS A 36 0.56 0.31 13.03
C LYS A 36 1.91 0.59 12.37
N TYR A 37 2.23 -0.20 11.34
CA TYR A 37 3.50 -0.13 10.63
C TYR A 37 3.34 0.19 9.14
N ILE A 38 2.29 -0.32 8.50
CA ILE A 38 1.97 -0.06 7.09
C ILE A 38 0.60 0.62 6.95
N PRO A 39 0.31 1.29 5.82
CA PRO A 39 -1.03 1.77 5.50
C PRO A 39 -2.11 0.70 5.63
N LYS A 40 -3.34 1.11 5.98
CA LYS A 40 -4.50 0.21 5.92
C LYS A 40 -5.02 0.11 4.49
N LEU A 41 -5.35 -1.10 4.07
CA LEU A 41 -6.16 -1.38 2.89
C LEU A 41 -7.61 -0.97 3.18
N VAL A 42 -8.12 -0.01 2.43
CA VAL A 42 -9.47 0.56 2.61
C VAL A 42 -10.44 0.03 1.58
N CYS A 43 -10.00 -0.06 0.33
CA CYS A 43 -10.81 -0.59 -0.77
C CYS A 43 -9.90 -1.13 -1.88
N TYR A 44 -10.46 -1.98 -2.73
CA TYR A 44 -9.85 -2.39 -3.98
C TYR A 44 -10.94 -2.87 -4.94
N GLY A 45 -10.67 -2.83 -6.25
CA GLY A 45 -11.57 -3.38 -7.25
C GLY A 45 -11.55 -2.64 -8.57
N TYR A 46 -12.46 -3.05 -9.45
CA TYR A 46 -12.64 -2.44 -10.76
C TYR A 46 -13.38 -1.11 -10.65
N TYR A 47 -12.95 -0.14 -11.45
CA TYR A 47 -13.53 1.19 -11.56
C TYR A 47 -13.82 1.54 -13.02
N GLY A 48 -14.79 2.43 -13.25
CA GLY A 48 -15.13 2.91 -14.59
C GLY A 48 -15.60 1.81 -15.54
N GLY A 49 -16.42 0.88 -15.05
CA GLY A 49 -16.92 -0.24 -15.88
C GLY A 49 -15.86 -1.28 -16.24
N GLY A 50 -14.79 -1.40 -15.46
CA GLY A 50 -13.70 -2.35 -15.72
C GLY A 50 -12.49 -1.74 -16.44
N MET A 51 -12.53 -0.46 -16.79
CA MET A 51 -11.41 0.24 -17.43
C MET A 51 -10.18 0.36 -16.53
N SER A 52 -10.35 0.34 -15.21
CA SER A 52 -9.23 0.47 -14.27
C SER A 52 -9.37 -0.48 -13.10
N PHE A 53 -8.23 -0.90 -12.55
CA PHE A 53 -8.16 -1.53 -11.23
C PHE A 53 -7.59 -0.52 -10.24
N VAL A 54 -8.17 -0.45 -9.04
CA VAL A 54 -7.82 0.53 -8.02
C VAL A 54 -7.54 -0.17 -6.69
N ILE A 55 -6.54 0.33 -5.96
CA ILE A 55 -6.24 -0.01 -4.57
C ILE A 55 -6.28 1.28 -3.75
N GLY A 56 -7.11 1.32 -2.72
CA GLY A 56 -7.24 2.44 -1.80
C GLY A 56 -6.55 2.14 -0.47
N LEU A 57 -5.63 3.02 -0.09
CA LEU A 57 -4.82 2.90 1.14
C LEU A 57 -4.99 4.14 2.01
N THR A 58 -4.88 4.00 3.34
CA THR A 58 -4.81 5.18 4.22
C THR A 58 -3.48 5.91 4.06
N ILE A 59 -3.49 7.23 3.92
CA ILE A 59 -2.28 8.04 4.08
C ILE A 59 -2.10 8.36 5.56
N VAL A 60 -0.92 8.07 6.11
CA VAL A 60 -0.56 8.35 7.51
C VAL A 60 0.76 9.10 7.58
N GLY A 61 0.86 10.01 8.55
CA GLY A 61 2.08 10.78 8.82
C GLY A 61 2.38 11.85 7.76
N THR A 62 3.62 12.34 7.79
CA THR A 62 4.18 13.29 6.84
C THR A 62 5.14 12.58 5.90
N MET A 63 5.16 12.99 4.62
CA MET A 63 6.10 12.45 3.65
C MET A 63 7.54 12.68 4.13
N LEU A 64 8.39 11.66 3.96
CA LEU A 64 9.83 11.76 4.17
C LEU A 64 10.42 12.62 3.04
N SER A 65 10.32 13.93 3.17
CA SER A 65 11.01 14.91 2.32
C SER A 65 12.40 15.20 2.91
N ASP A 66 12.97 16.37 2.66
CA ASP A 66 14.27 16.83 3.21
C ASP A 66 14.28 16.99 4.76
N GLN A 67 13.23 16.54 5.44
CA GLN A 67 13.12 16.56 6.88
C GLN A 67 14.05 15.53 7.53
N LYS A 68 14.75 15.97 8.58
CA LYS A 68 15.63 15.10 9.35
C LYS A 68 14.81 14.04 10.10
N ILE A 69 15.04 12.77 9.77
CA ILE A 69 14.43 11.63 10.46
C ILE A 69 15.06 11.50 11.86
N THR A 70 14.23 11.44 12.88
CA THR A 70 14.66 11.20 14.27
C THR A 70 15.06 9.73 14.49
N GLU A 71 15.92 9.47 15.48
CA GLU A 71 16.29 8.08 15.84
C GLU A 71 15.08 7.23 16.25
N GLN A 72 14.06 7.85 16.87
CA GLN A 72 12.81 7.16 17.20
C GLN A 72 12.05 6.73 15.95
N GLN A 73 11.98 7.58 14.93
CA GLN A 73 11.34 7.23 13.64
C GLN A 73 12.11 6.12 12.93
N LYS A 74 13.46 6.14 12.96
CA LYS A 74 14.29 5.06 12.41
C LYS A 74 14.00 3.73 13.10
N SER A 75 14.00 3.71 14.44
CA SER A 75 13.69 2.50 15.21
C SER A 75 12.29 1.96 14.90
N ARG A 76 11.29 2.84 14.76
CA ARG A 76 9.94 2.44 14.35
C ARG A 76 9.88 1.88 12.93
N ALA A 77 10.61 2.47 11.98
CA ALA A 77 10.69 1.97 10.61
C ALA A 77 11.32 0.57 10.56
N ILE A 78 12.41 0.34 11.31
CA ILE A 78 13.05 -0.98 11.43
C ILE A 78 12.08 -2.01 12.00
N LYS A 79 11.37 -1.69 13.08
CA LYS A 79 10.34 -2.59 13.66
C LYS A 79 9.22 -2.92 12.66
N GLY A 80 8.84 -1.95 11.82
CA GLY A 80 7.88 -2.17 10.75
C GLY A 80 8.40 -3.17 9.71
N LEU A 81 9.64 -2.99 9.25
CA LEU A 81 10.30 -3.92 8.32
C LEU A 81 10.44 -5.33 8.90
N GLU A 82 10.83 -5.45 10.17
CA GLU A 82 10.89 -6.73 10.86
C GLU A 82 9.52 -7.42 10.94
N ALA A 83 8.44 -6.65 11.11
CA ALA A 83 7.09 -7.20 11.15
C ALA A 83 6.62 -7.70 9.78
N ILE A 84 6.99 -7.00 8.70
CA ILE A 84 6.71 -7.41 7.32
C ILE A 84 7.44 -8.72 7.01
N HIS A 85 8.75 -8.83 7.31
CA HIS A 85 9.55 -10.03 6.99
C HIS A 85 9.24 -11.27 7.84
N LYS A 86 8.42 -11.15 8.89
CA LYS A 86 8.01 -12.28 9.75
C LYS A 86 6.77 -13.01 9.22
N HIS A 87 6.02 -12.40 8.32
CA HIS A 87 4.90 -13.03 7.62
C HIS A 87 5.45 -13.75 6.39
#